data_AF-A0A4C1UP98-F1
#
_entry.id   AF-A0A4C1UP98-F1
#
_cell.length_a   1.000
_cell.length_b   1.000
_cell.length_c   1.000
_cell.angle_alpha   90.00
_cell.angle_beta   90.00
_cell.angle_gamma   90.00
#
_symmetry.space_group_name_H-M   'P 1'
#
loop_
_entity.id
_entity.type
_entity.pdbx_description
1 polymer ?
#
loop_
_entity_poly.entity_id
_entity_poly.type
_entity_poly.pdbx_seq_one_letter_code
_entity_poly.pdbx_strand_id
1 'polypeptide(L)'
;MLSGHGCLQAYLHRFNRDDSPECPSCPGKPEDAEHVFFVCPRFNLLRDELETILNQEIQPDTLVEAILSTKAAWNATNTLAKFLTDLRSIERRRARDSNYKEGRITS
;
A
#
# COMPACT_ATOMS: atom_id res chain seq x y z
N MET A 1 10.22 0.09 0.10
CA MET A 1 8.81 -0.27 -0.21
C MET A 1 8.69 -1.34 -1.28
N LEU A 2 9.39 -1.21 -2.41
CA LEU A 2 9.42 -2.22 -3.48
C LEU A 2 10.06 -3.56 -3.07
N SER A 3 10.90 -3.59 -2.03
CA SER A 3 11.51 -4.82 -1.51
C SER A 3 10.57 -5.72 -0.68
N GLY A 4 9.27 -5.43 -0.62
CA GLY A 4 8.31 -6.18 0.21
C GLY A 4 8.41 -5.92 1.72
N HIS A 5 9.40 -5.17 2.20
CA HIS A 5 9.64 -4.88 3.64
C HIS A 5 8.73 -3.77 4.21
N GLY A 6 7.53 -3.59 3.66
CA GLY A 6 6.52 -2.67 4.17
C GLY A 6 5.58 -3.36 5.15
N CYS A 7 4.73 -2.60 5.84
CA CYS A 7 3.61 -3.15 6.61
C CYS A 7 2.47 -3.65 5.70
N LEU A 8 2.81 -4.50 4.74
CA LEU A 8 1.94 -5.22 3.82
C LEU A 8 1.34 -6.41 4.57
N GLN A 9 0.03 -6.71 4.45
CA GLN A 9 -0.57 -7.86 5.13
C GLN A 9 0.14 -9.17 4.78
N ALA A 10 0.52 -9.36 3.51
CA ALA A 10 1.33 -10.53 3.10
C ALA A 10 2.67 -10.62 3.87
N TYR A 11 3.33 -9.49 4.13
CA TYR A 11 4.57 -9.44 4.91
C TYR A 11 4.30 -9.66 6.41
N LEU A 12 3.25 -9.07 6.97
CA LEU A 12 2.91 -9.19 8.39
C LEU A 12 2.42 -10.59 8.76
N HIS A 13 1.57 -11.19 7.93
CA HIS A 13 1.10 -12.57 8.06
C HIS A 13 2.28 -13.56 8.05
N ARG A 14 3.30 -13.34 7.20
CA ARG A 14 4.52 -14.16 7.19
C ARG A 14 5.25 -14.19 8.54
N PHE A 15 5.11 -13.15 9.37
CA PHE A 15 5.68 -13.06 10.71
C PHE A 15 4.64 -13.24 11.83
N ASN A 16 3.45 -13.79 11.53
CA ASN A 16 2.33 -13.99 12.45
C ASN A 16 1.92 -12.71 13.20
N ARG A 17 1.93 -11.57 12.50
CA ARG A 17 1.52 -10.25 13.04
C ARG A 17 0.18 -9.77 12.51
N ASP A 18 -0.43 -10.52 11.61
CA ASP A 18 -1.74 -10.28 11.04
C ASP A 18 -2.42 -11.62 10.75
N ASP A 19 -3.74 -11.66 10.83
CA ASP A 19 -4.54 -12.88 10.72
C ASP A 19 -4.75 -13.29 9.26
N SER A 20 -4.59 -12.34 8.32
CA SER A 20 -4.76 -12.57 6.90
C SER A 20 -3.66 -11.90 6.06
N PRO A 21 -3.20 -12.54 4.97
CA PRO A 21 -2.33 -11.89 4.00
C PRO A 21 -3.09 -11.03 2.98
N GLU A 22 -4.43 -11.06 2.98
CA GLU A 22 -5.26 -10.52 1.90
C GLU A 22 -5.38 -8.98 1.91
N CYS A 23 -5.68 -8.40 0.74
CA CYS A 23 -5.99 -6.98 0.66
C CYS A 23 -7.42 -6.71 1.16
N PRO A 24 -7.65 -5.72 2.04
CA PRO A 24 -8.99 -5.45 2.58
C PRO A 24 -9.98 -4.99 1.50
N SER A 25 -9.46 -4.43 0.40
CA SER A 25 -10.26 -3.96 -0.73
C SER A 25 -10.32 -4.95 -1.89
N CYS A 26 -9.51 -6.02 -1.87
CA CYS A 26 -9.45 -7.03 -2.94
C CYS A 26 -9.47 -8.44 -2.32
N PRO A 27 -10.66 -9.02 -2.11
CA PRO A 27 -10.79 -10.36 -1.54
C PRO A 27 -10.01 -11.41 -2.34
N GLY A 28 -9.32 -12.32 -1.64
CA GLY A 28 -8.54 -13.40 -2.26
C GLY A 28 -7.26 -12.96 -2.98
N LYS A 29 -6.85 -11.69 -2.86
CA LYS A 29 -5.57 -11.20 -3.38
C LYS A 29 -4.63 -10.86 -2.22
N PRO A 30 -3.40 -11.39 -2.19
CA PRO A 30 -2.44 -11.00 -1.17
C PRO A 30 -2.12 -9.50 -1.30
N GLU A 31 -2.03 -8.82 -0.17
CA GLU A 31 -1.65 -7.42 -0.13
C GLU A 31 -0.12 -7.30 -0.16
N ASP A 32 0.51 -7.61 -1.30
CA ASP A 32 1.95 -7.43 -1.51
C ASP A 32 2.29 -6.08 -2.18
N ALA A 33 3.59 -5.82 -2.37
CA ALA A 33 4.04 -4.54 -2.93
C ALA A 33 3.54 -4.35 -4.35
N GLU A 34 3.55 -5.40 -5.16
CA GLU A 34 3.13 -5.35 -6.55
C GLU A 34 1.63 -5.06 -6.65
N HIS A 35 0.81 -5.78 -5.89
CA HIS A 35 -0.62 -5.55 -5.83
C HIS A 35 -0.93 -4.12 -5.40
N VAL A 36 -0.32 -3.64 -4.31
CA VAL A 36 -0.58 -2.29 -3.79
C VAL A 36 -0.19 -1.21 -4.78
N PHE A 37 1.00 -1.32 -5.39
CA PHE A 37 1.52 -0.29 -6.26
C PHE A 37 0.86 -0.28 -7.63
N PHE A 38 0.57 -1.43 -8.25
CA PHE A 38 0.18 -1.50 -9.66
C PHE A 38 -1.28 -1.94 -9.89
N VAL A 39 -1.91 -2.65 -8.96
CA VAL A 39 -3.21 -3.31 -9.23
C VAL A 39 -4.35 -2.81 -8.34
N CYS A 40 -4.08 -2.53 -7.08
CA CYS A 40 -5.09 -2.36 -6.04
C CYS A 40 -5.96 -1.13 -6.32
N PRO A 41 -7.28 -1.27 -6.58
CA PRO A 41 -8.16 -0.16 -6.95
C PRO A 41 -8.21 0.95 -5.91
N ARG A 42 -7.95 0.63 -4.64
CA ARG A 42 -7.85 1.59 -3.54
C ARG A 42 -6.84 2.71 -3.82
N PHE A 43 -5.85 2.45 -4.67
CA PHE A 43 -4.77 3.38 -4.99
C PHE A 43 -4.78 3.85 -6.46
N ASN A 44 -5.85 3.61 -7.22
CA ASN A 44 -5.97 4.04 -8.63
C ASN A 44 -5.75 5.55 -8.78
N LEU A 45 -6.49 6.38 -8.05
CA LEU A 45 -6.38 7.85 -8.19
C LEU A 45 -4.95 8.37 -7.99
N LEU A 46 -4.21 7.75 -7.07
CA LEU A 46 -2.85 8.13 -6.75
C LEU A 46 -1.84 7.63 -7.81
N ARG A 47 -2.12 6.47 -8.42
CA ARG A 47 -1.40 6.01 -9.62
C ARG A 47 -1.64 6.93 -10.79
N ASP A 48 -2.90 7.28 -11.08
CA ASP A 48 -3.27 8.14 -12.20
C ASP A 48 -2.56 9.51 -12.10
N GLU A 49 -2.48 10.07 -10.89
CA GLU A 49 -1.73 11.30 -10.63
C GLU A 49 -0.22 11.13 -10.92
N LEU A 50 0.37 10.02 -10.50
CA LEU A 50 1.78 9.73 -10.75
C LEU A 50 2.04 9.50 -12.25
N GLU A 51 1.18 8.79 -12.96
CA GLU A 51 1.26 8.58 -14.42
C GLU A 51 1.15 9.90 -15.18
N THR A 52 0.27 10.80 -14.71
CA THR A 52 0.15 12.16 -15.27
C THR A 52 1.44 12.95 -15.09
N ILE A 53 2.08 12.88 -13.92
CA ILE A 53 3.37 13.55 -13.65
C ILE A 53 4.50 12.95 -14.49
N LEU A 54 4.50 11.63 -14.65
CA LEU A 54 5.52 10.92 -15.44
C LEU A 54 5.26 10.99 -16.95
N ASN A 55 4.06 11.40 -17.35
CA ASN A 55 3.56 11.36 -18.73
C ASN A 55 3.75 9.98 -19.39
N GLN A 56 3.58 8.93 -18.60
CA GLN A 56 3.65 7.53 -19.04
C GLN A 56 2.92 6.63 -18.03
N GLU A 57 2.49 5.46 -18.50
CA GLU A 57 1.92 4.43 -17.65
C GLU A 57 3.02 3.81 -16.76
N ILE A 58 2.67 3.52 -15.52
CA ILE A 58 3.60 2.95 -14.56
C ILE A 58 3.57 1.43 -14.65
N GLN A 59 4.70 0.84 -15.07
CA GLN A 59 4.88 -0.60 -15.10
C GLN A 59 5.96 -1.04 -14.11
N PRO A 60 5.89 -2.26 -13.55
CA PRO A 60 6.90 -2.77 -12.62
C PRO A 60 8.33 -2.64 -13.15
N ASP A 61 8.51 -2.95 -14.44
CA ASP A 61 9.82 -2.98 -15.09
C ASP A 61 10.36 -1.57 -15.41
N THR A 62 9.47 -0.60 -15.68
CA THR A 62 9.87 0.75 -16.11
C THR A 62 9.86 1.76 -14.97
N LEU A 63 9.22 1.44 -13.84
CA LEU A 63 8.98 2.36 -12.74
C LEU A 63 10.30 2.93 -12.18
N VAL A 64 11.33 2.10 -11.97
CA VAL A 64 12.60 2.57 -11.39
C VAL A 64 13.27 3.59 -12.31
N GLU A 65 13.29 3.33 -13.62
CA GLU A 65 13.86 4.25 -14.60
C GLU A 65 13.04 5.54 -14.70
N ALA A 66 11.70 5.42 -14.74
CA ALA A 66 10.79 6.56 -14.78
C ALA A 66 10.93 7.47 -13.54
N ILE A 67 11.04 6.87 -12.35
CA ILE A 67 11.25 7.58 -11.08
C ILE A 67 12.55 8.40 -11.10
N LEU A 68 13.62 7.83 -11.65
CA LEU A 68 14.94 8.45 -11.64
C LEU A 68 15.13 9.50 -12.75
N SER A 69 14.21 9.56 -13.71
CA SER A 69 14.29 10.49 -14.84
C SER A 69 14.19 11.96 -14.43
N THR A 70 13.42 12.29 -13.38
CA THR A 70 13.23 13.67 -12.93
C THR A 70 13.08 13.78 -11.42
N LYS A 71 13.42 14.96 -10.87
CA LYS A 71 13.18 15.26 -9.45
C LYS A 71 11.68 15.31 -9.09
N ALA A 72 10.83 15.69 -10.04
CA ALA A 72 9.38 15.69 -9.87
C ALA A 72 8.84 14.26 -9.72
N ALA A 73 9.28 13.35 -10.59
CA ALA A 73 8.98 11.92 -10.53
C ALA A 73 9.39 11.29 -9.19
N TRP A 74 10.61 11.58 -8.74
CA TRP A 74 11.12 11.14 -7.44
C TRP A 74 10.26 11.63 -6.26
N ASN A 75 9.89 12.91 -6.27
CA ASN A 75 9.09 13.51 -5.21
C ASN A 75 7.67 12.92 -5.17
N ALA A 76 7.01 12.79 -6.33
CA ALA A 76 5.67 12.23 -6.44
C ALA A 76 5.63 10.78 -5.95
N THR A 77 6.63 9.97 -6.32
CA THR A 77 6.76 8.59 -5.84
C THR A 77 6.99 8.51 -4.33
N ASN A 78 7.79 9.40 -3.77
CA ASN A 78 7.97 9.47 -2.32
C ASN A 78 6.68 9.86 -1.59
N THR A 79 5.86 10.75 -2.17
CA THR A 79 4.54 11.08 -1.64
C THR A 79 3.61 9.86 -1.66
N LEU A 80 3.56 9.13 -2.78
CA LEU A 80 2.83 7.86 -2.89
C LEU A 80 3.30 6.85 -1.83
N ALA A 81 4.61 6.68 -1.67
CA ALA A 81 5.19 5.78 -0.68
C ALA A 81 4.81 6.15 0.77
N LYS A 82 4.83 7.44 1.11
CA LYS A 82 4.41 7.95 2.42
C LYS A 82 2.92 7.72 2.64
N PHE A 83 2.08 8.08 1.68
CA PHE A 83 0.63 7.93 1.78
C PHE A 83 0.21 6.47 2.00
N LEU A 84 0.82 5.54 1.28
CA LEU A 84 0.64 4.10 1.47
C LEU A 84 1.04 3.62 2.87
N THR A 85 2.08 4.23 3.46
CA THR A 85 2.54 3.91 4.82
C THR A 85 1.62 4.52 5.89
N ASP A 86 1.10 5.73 5.65
CA ASP A 86 0.25 6.49 6.57
C ASP A 86 -1.17 5.93 6.64
N LEU A 87 -1.80 5.66 5.49
CA LEU A 87 -3.13 5.04 5.43
C LEU A 87 -3.17 3.74 6.22
N ARG A 88 -2.13 2.92 6.13
CA ARG A 88 -2.02 1.68 6.90
C ARG A 88 -1.81 1.86 8.38
N SER A 89 -1.07 2.89 8.76
CA SER A 89 -0.90 3.24 10.18
C SER A 89 -2.23 3.68 10.79
N ILE A 90 -3.06 4.36 10.00
CA ILE A 90 -4.42 4.76 10.37
C ILE A 90 -5.37 3.55 10.42
N GLU A 91 -5.38 2.69 9.40
CA GLU A 91 -6.22 1.49 9.34
C GLU A 91 -5.96 0.55 10.53
N ARG A 92 -4.69 0.32 10.88
CA ARG A 92 -4.34 -0.51 12.05
C ARG A 92 -4.75 0.11 13.38
N ARG A 93 -4.66 1.44 13.51
CA ARG A 93 -5.20 2.13 14.69
C ARG A 93 -6.70 1.90 14.82
N ARG A 94 -7.45 2.08 13.72
CA ARG A 94 -8.90 1.83 13.69
C ARG A 94 -9.28 0.38 13.98
N ALA A 95 -8.54 -0.58 13.44
CA ALA A 95 -8.77 -2.00 13.69
C ALA A 95 -8.52 -2.37 15.17
N ARG A 96 -7.43 -1.86 15.77
CA ARG A 96 -7.16 -2.03 17.20
C ARG A 96 -8.24 -1.39 18.07
N ASP A 97 -8.65 -0.18 17.73
CA ASP A 97 -9.69 0.55 18.47
C ASP A 97 -11.06 -0.16 18.35
N SER A 98 -11.38 -0.75 17.20
CA SER A 98 -12.59 -1.57 17.02
C SER A 98 -12.52 -2.87 17.81
N ASN A 99 -11.43 -3.63 17.70
CA ASN A 99 -11.25 -4.87 18.47
C ASN A 99 -11.29 -4.62 19.98
N TYR A 100 -10.75 -3.50 20.45
CA TYR A 100 -10.84 -3.09 21.86
C TYR A 100 -12.27 -2.78 22.30
N LYS A 101 -13.08 -2.16 21.42
CA LYS A 101 -14.50 -1.90 21.69
C LYS A 101 -15.33 -3.18 21.66
N GLU A 102 -15.12 -4.06 20.68
CA GLU A 102 -15.80 -5.35 20.55
C GLU A 102 -15.53 -6.24 21.78
N GLY A 103 -14.26 -6.38 22.19
CA GLY A 103 -13.87 -7.19 23.35
C GLY A 103 -14.41 -6.67 24.69
N ARG A 104 -14.71 -5.37 24.80
CA ARG A 104 -15.39 -4.77 25.96
C ARG A 104 -16.90 -5.02 25.97
N ILE A 105 -17.53 -5.20 24.81
CA ILE A 105 -18.97 -5.50 24.70
C ILE A 105 -19.23 -7.00 24.98
N THR A 106 -18.25 -7.86 24.70
CA THR A 106 -18.35 -9.31 24.90
C THR A 106 -17.76 -9.82 26.24
N SER A 107 -17.42 -8.93 27.19
CA SER A 107 -16.88 -9.29 28.53
C SER A 107 -17.84 -8.92 29.66
#